data_AF-A0A965RC67-F1
#
_entry.id   AF-A0A965RC67-F1
#
_cell.length_a   1.000
_cell.length_b   1.000
_cell.length_c   1.000
_cell.angle_alpha   90.00
_cell.angle_beta   90.00
_cell.angle_gamma   90.00
#
_symmetry.space_group_name_H-M   'P 1'
#
loop_
_entity.id
_entity.type
_entity.pdbx_description
1 polymer ?
#
loop_
_entity_poly.entity_id
_entity_poly.type
_entity_poly.pdbx_seq_one_letter_code
_entity_poly.pdbx_strand_id
1 'polypeptide(L)'
;MRTVDRPERPYLGQKELDDLMRVNSELLAELWILRDRVTVLEHMLQEKSVIDRKQLNEYVPQGDLAEELERERAALIERVAGAPHATSYTFESLARQADVG
;
A
#
# COMPACT_ATOMS: atom_id res chain seq x y z
N MET A 1 8.73 43.29 -15.69
CA MET A 1 9.15 41.92 -15.34
C MET A 1 8.10 40.98 -15.90
N ARG A 2 8.46 40.08 -16.83
CA ARG A 2 7.48 39.19 -17.49
C ARG A 2 7.35 37.92 -16.65
N THR A 3 6.23 37.77 -15.98
CA THR A 3 5.84 36.52 -15.31
C THR A 3 5.15 35.62 -16.32
N VAL A 4 5.44 34.32 -16.27
CA VAL A 4 4.78 33.29 -17.06
C VAL A 4 4.05 32.39 -16.08
N ASP A 5 2.76 32.14 -16.35
CA ASP A 5 1.97 31.25 -15.53
C ASP A 5 2.51 29.82 -15.59
N ARG A 6 2.40 29.11 -14.46
CA ARG A 6 2.73 27.69 -14.38
C ARG A 6 1.86 26.95 -15.40
N PRO A 7 2.43 26.17 -16.33
CA PRO A 7 1.61 25.39 -17.27
C PRO A 7 0.68 24.48 -16.47
N GLU A 8 -0.60 24.42 -16.86
CA GLU A 8 -1.53 23.43 -16.33
C GLU A 8 -0.88 22.07 -16.50
N ARG A 9 -0.61 21.40 -15.40
CA ARG A 9 -0.12 20.03 -15.43
C ARG A 9 -1.37 19.17 -15.58
N PRO A 10 -1.61 18.50 -16.72
CA PRO A 10 -2.70 17.55 -16.85
C PRO A 10 -2.26 16.32 -16.08
N TYR A 11 -2.43 16.33 -14.76
CA TYR A 11 -1.81 15.32 -13.92
C TYR A 11 -2.38 13.92 -14.11
N LEU A 12 -3.48 13.77 -14.86
CA LEU A 12 -3.98 12.49 -15.36
C LEU A 12 -4.76 12.76 -16.66
N GLY A 13 -4.26 12.32 -17.81
CA GLY A 13 -5.12 12.13 -18.97
C GLY A 13 -6.04 10.91 -18.74
N GLN A 14 -7.03 10.70 -19.61
CA GLN A 14 -7.98 9.59 -19.48
C GLN A 14 -7.26 8.22 -19.44
N LYS A 15 -6.18 8.08 -20.22
CA LYS A 15 -5.39 6.84 -20.30
C LYS A 15 -4.63 6.55 -19.00
N GLU A 16 -4.05 7.57 -18.38
CA GLU A 16 -3.35 7.44 -17.09
C GLU A 16 -4.32 7.09 -15.96
N LEU A 17 -5.57 7.56 -16.03
CA LEU A 17 -6.61 7.23 -15.07
C LEU A 17 -7.09 5.77 -15.23
N ASP A 18 -7.25 5.30 -16.47
CA ASP A 18 -7.57 3.90 -16.77
C ASP A 18 -6.44 2.95 -16.34
N ASP A 19 -5.17 3.34 -16.54
CA ASP A 19 -4.01 2.59 -16.10
C ASP A 19 -3.94 2.50 -14.56
N LEU A 20 -4.24 3.58 -13.83
CA LEU A 20 -4.36 3.56 -12.37
C LEU A 20 -5.52 2.69 -11.88
N MET A 21 -6.67 2.73 -12.56
CA MET A 21 -7.81 1.89 -12.21
C MET A 21 -7.50 0.40 -12.44
N ARG A 22 -6.76 0.07 -13.49
CA ARG A 22 -6.28 -1.30 -13.74
C ARG A 22 -5.37 -1.77 -12.60
N VAL A 23 -4.34 -1.00 -12.26
CA VAL A 23 -3.40 -1.35 -11.17
C VAL A 23 -4.14 -1.49 -9.83
N ASN A 24 -5.06 -0.59 -9.51
CA ASN A 24 -5.87 -0.70 -8.30
C ASN A 24 -6.76 -1.95 -8.30
N SER A 25 -7.31 -2.34 -9.45
CA SER A 25 -8.14 -3.54 -9.58
C SER A 25 -7.32 -4.81 -9.38
N GLU A 26 -6.10 -4.86 -9.92
CA GLU A 26 -5.16 -5.97 -9.70
C GLU A 26 -4.73 -6.05 -8.22
N LEU A 27 -4.41 -4.91 -7.59
CA LEU A 27 -4.10 -4.86 -6.16
C LEU A 27 -5.29 -5.31 -5.29
N LEU A 28 -6.51 -4.91 -5.64
CA LEU A 28 -7.72 -5.37 -4.96
C LEU A 28 -7.88 -6.88 -5.09
N ALA A 29 -7.62 -7.46 -6.27
CA ALA A 29 -7.68 -8.90 -6.47
C ALA A 29 -6.66 -9.64 -5.57
N GLU A 30 -5.42 -9.15 -5.49
CA GLU A 30 -4.41 -9.73 -4.59
C GLU A 30 -4.80 -9.60 -3.11
N LEU A 31 -5.40 -8.49 -2.69
CA LEU A 31 -5.94 -8.33 -1.33
C LEU A 31 -7.05 -9.34 -1.03
N TRP A 32 -7.93 -9.61 -2.00
CA TRP A 32 -8.95 -10.65 -1.88
C TRP A 32 -8.33 -12.04 -1.72
N ILE A 33 -7.31 -12.38 -2.52
CA ILE A 33 -6.58 -13.65 -2.41
C ILE A 33 -5.94 -13.79 -1.03
N LEU A 34 -5.29 -12.74 -0.51
CA LEU A 34 -4.71 -12.75 0.83
C LEU A 34 -5.78 -12.97 1.91
N ARG A 35 -6.92 -12.28 1.80
CA ARG A 35 -8.04 -12.46 2.73
C ARG A 35 -8.58 -13.89 2.73
N ASP A 36 -8.74 -14.48 1.55
CA ASP A 36 -9.19 -15.87 1.41
C ASP A 36 -8.17 -16.83 2.03
N ARG A 37 -6.87 -16.62 1.78
CA ARG A 37 -5.80 -17.43 2.37
C ARG A 37 -5.80 -17.36 3.90
N VAL A 38 -5.99 -16.18 4.49
CA VAL A 38 -6.11 -16.03 5.96
C VAL A 38 -7.34 -16.76 6.47
N THR A 39 -8.48 -16.65 5.79
CA THR A 39 -9.71 -17.35 6.17
C THR A 39 -9.56 -18.87 6.12
N VAL A 40 -8.85 -19.40 5.11
CA VAL A 40 -8.53 -20.82 5.01
C VAL A 40 -7.59 -21.25 6.13
N LEU A 41 -6.56 -20.45 6.45
CA LEU A 41 -5.65 -20.69 7.57
C LEU A 41 -6.40 -20.76 8.91
N GLU A 42 -7.27 -19.79 9.17
CA GLU A 42 -8.15 -19.77 10.34
C GLU A 42 -8.99 -21.05 10.44
N HIS A 43 -9.60 -21.47 9.33
CA HIS A 43 -10.42 -22.68 9.28
C HIS A 43 -9.58 -23.93 9.57
N MET A 44 -8.42 -24.08 8.93
CA MET A 44 -7.53 -25.23 9.13
C MET A 44 -7.00 -25.32 10.56
N LEU A 45 -6.70 -24.19 11.21
CA LEU A 45 -6.25 -24.14 12.60
C LEU A 45 -7.39 -24.53 13.56
N GLN A 46 -8.61 -24.08 13.27
CA GLN A 46 -9.80 -24.44 14.03
C GLN A 46 -10.13 -25.94 13.88
N GLU A 47 -10.09 -26.50 12.67
CA GLU A 47 -10.30 -27.94 12.44
C GLU A 47 -9.28 -28.80 13.21
N LYS A 48 -8.04 -28.31 13.31
CA LYS A 48 -6.98 -28.96 14.09
C LYS A 48 -7.09 -28.70 15.60
N SER A 49 -8.10 -27.96 16.06
CA SER A 49 -8.31 -27.59 17.47
C SER A 49 -7.09 -26.87 18.09
N VAL A 50 -6.33 -26.11 17.30
CA VAL A 50 -5.14 -25.38 17.75
C VAL A 50 -5.52 -24.01 18.32
N ILE A 51 -6.27 -23.24 17.55
CA ILE A 51 -6.82 -21.92 17.91
C ILE A 51 -8.21 -21.84 17.29
N ASP A 52 -9.21 -21.35 18.02
CA ASP A 52 -10.53 -21.06 17.45
C ASP A 52 -10.61 -19.63 16.89
N ARG A 53 -11.57 -19.39 15.99
CA ARG A 53 -11.71 -18.10 15.31
C ARG A 53 -11.99 -16.93 16.27
N LYS A 54 -12.63 -17.21 17.42
CA LYS A 54 -12.92 -16.18 18.43
C LYS A 54 -11.63 -15.76 19.14
N GLN A 55 -10.79 -16.71 19.52
CA GLN A 55 -9.47 -16.45 20.12
C GLN A 55 -8.60 -15.58 19.23
N LEU A 56 -8.58 -15.83 17.91
CA LEU A 56 -7.83 -15.00 16.97
C LEU A 56 -8.41 -13.57 16.89
N ASN A 57 -9.74 -13.42 16.81
CA ASN A 57 -10.39 -12.11 16.73
C ASN A 57 -10.23 -11.27 18.00
N GLU A 58 -10.17 -11.92 19.16
CA GLU A 58 -9.99 -11.27 20.46
C GLU A 58 -8.51 -11.08 20.84
N TYR A 59 -7.59 -11.64 20.05
CA TYR A 59 -6.17 -11.52 20.31
C TYR A 59 -5.71 -10.07 20.09
N VAL A 60 -5.24 -9.45 21.17
CA VAL A 60 -4.62 -8.12 21.12
C VAL A 60 -3.11 -8.31 21.22
N PRO A 61 -2.33 -8.02 20.16
CA PRO A 61 -0.88 -8.05 20.22
C PRO A 61 -0.35 -7.11 21.31
N GLN A 62 0.68 -7.55 22.04
CA GLN A 62 1.33 -6.78 23.11
C GLN A 62 2.86 -6.93 23.03
N GLY A 63 3.59 -6.00 23.66
CA GLY A 63 5.05 -6.02 23.71
C GLY A 63 5.68 -6.01 22.31
N ASP A 64 6.74 -6.80 22.13
CA ASP A 64 7.55 -6.85 20.92
C ASP A 64 6.73 -7.09 19.64
N LEU A 65 5.71 -7.96 19.70
CA LEU A 65 4.84 -8.25 18.55
C LEU A 65 4.01 -7.02 18.13
N ALA A 66 3.51 -6.24 19.10
CA ALA A 66 2.77 -5.02 18.78
C ALA A 66 3.67 -3.99 18.11
N GLU A 67 4.91 -3.84 18.59
CA GLU A 67 5.89 -2.94 17.99
C GLU A 67 6.31 -3.38 16.59
N GLU A 68 6.46 -4.68 16.36
CA GLU A 68 6.75 -5.25 15.04
C GLU A 68 5.62 -4.94 14.05
N LEU A 69 4.38 -5.22 14.42
CA LEU A 69 3.21 -4.93 13.57
C LEU A 69 3.08 -3.44 13.25
N GLU A 70 3.40 -2.56 14.20
CA GLU A 70 3.36 -1.11 13.95
C GLU A 70 4.47 -0.67 12.99
N ARG A 71 5.69 -1.20 13.13
CA ARG A 71 6.79 -0.95 12.17
C ARG A 71 6.44 -1.41 10.77
N GLU A 72 5.88 -2.61 10.63
CA GLU A 72 5.47 -3.14 9.33
C GLU A 72 4.34 -2.31 8.70
N ARG A 73 3.36 -1.89 9.51
CA ARG A 73 2.27 -1.00 9.08
C ARG A 73 2.81 0.34 8.61
N ALA A 74 3.70 0.97 9.37
CA ALA A 74 4.32 2.23 9.00
C ALA A 74 5.10 2.12 7.69
N ALA A 75 5.90 1.07 7.52
CA ALA A 75 6.64 0.81 6.28
C ALA A 75 5.70 0.57 5.09
N LEU A 76 4.57 -0.12 5.29
CA LEU A 76 3.56 -0.31 4.25
C LEU A 76 2.90 1.02 3.87
N ILE A 77 2.50 1.83 4.86
CA ILE A 77 1.92 3.16 4.64
C ILE A 77 2.90 4.05 3.90
N GLU A 78 4.19 4.05 4.26
CA GLU A 78 5.21 4.83 3.55
C GLU A 78 5.34 4.39 2.09
N ARG A 79 5.37 3.08 1.80
CA ARG A 79 5.42 2.57 0.42
C ARG A 79 4.17 2.95 -0.39
N VAL A 80 2.99 2.93 0.23
CA VAL A 80 1.70 3.14 -0.46
C VAL A 80 1.35 4.63 -0.57
N ALA A 81 1.49 5.40 0.50
CA ALA A 81 1.11 6.81 0.60
C ALA A 81 2.28 7.78 0.41
N GLY A 82 3.54 7.35 0.58
CA GLY A 82 4.72 8.17 0.29
C GLY A 82 5.02 8.31 -1.20
N ALA A 83 4.53 7.39 -2.03
CA ALA A 83 4.74 7.41 -3.48
C ALA A 83 4.06 8.61 -4.21
N PRO A 84 2.87 9.10 -3.81
CA PRO A 84 2.23 10.24 -4.50
C PRO A 84 2.29 11.58 -3.73
N HIS A 85 2.80 11.63 -2.49
CA HIS A 85 2.71 12.81 -1.61
C HIS A 85 4.03 13.47 -1.23
N ALA A 86 5.16 13.07 -1.84
CA ALA A 86 6.39 13.85 -1.74
C ALA A 86 6.15 15.26 -2.34
N THR A 87 5.95 16.25 -1.47
CA THR A 87 5.71 17.66 -1.83
C THR A 87 7.03 18.42 -2.03
N SER A 88 8.16 17.78 -1.75
CA SER A 88 9.51 18.30 -2.03
C SER A 88 10.40 17.18 -2.57
N TYR A 89 11.03 17.45 -3.73
CA TYR A 89 12.03 16.59 -4.35
C TYR A 89 13.38 17.28 -4.29
N THR A 90 14.47 16.51 -4.16
CA THR A 90 15.82 17.02 -4.39
C THR A 90 16.19 16.89 -5.87
N PHE A 91 17.10 17.73 -6.36
CA PHE A 91 17.60 17.62 -7.75
C PHE A 91 18.11 16.22 -8.07
N GLU A 92 18.76 15.58 -7.10
CA GLU A 92 19.30 14.22 -7.23
C GLU A 92 18.19 13.16 -7.38
N SER A 93 17.07 13.30 -6.66
CA SER A 93 15.93 12.38 -6.78
C SER A 93 15.23 12.49 -8.14
N LEU A 94 15.18 13.68 -8.73
CA LEU A 94 14.57 13.91 -10.04
C LEU A 94 15.47 13.40 -11.18
N ALA A 95 16.79 13.57 -11.07
CA ALA A 95 17.74 13.11 -12.06
C ALA A 95 17.71 11.57 -12.21
N ARG A 96 17.63 10.83 -11.09
CA ARG A 96 17.51 9.36 -11.12
C ARG A 96 16.22 8.86 -11.77
N GLN A 97 15.15 9.64 -11.70
CA GLN A 97 13.85 9.26 -12.26
C GLN A 97 13.76 9.55 -13.77
N ALA A 98 14.55 10.51 -14.27
CA ALA A 98 14.61 10.89 -15.68
C ALA A 98 15.47 9.95 -16.54
N ASP A 99 16.45 9.25 -15.94
CA ASP A 99 17.30 8.26 -16.62
C ASP A 99 16.60 6.90 -16.86
N VAL A 100 15.37 6.74 -16.35
CA VAL A 100 14.51 5.58 -16.65
C VAL A 100 13.42 6.05 -17.64
N GLY A 101 13.86 6.40 -18.85
CA GLY A 101 13.03 6.79 -19.99
C GLY A 101 13.58 6.22 -21.29
#